data_AF-S8B431-F1
#
_entry.id   AF-S8B431-F1
#
_cell.length_a   1.000
_cell.length_b   1.000
_cell.length_c   1.000
_cell.angle_alpha   90.00
_cell.angle_beta   90.00
_cell.angle_gamma   90.00
#
_symmetry.space_group_name_H-M   'P 1'
#
loop_
_entity.id
_entity.type
_entity.pdbx_description
1 polymer ?
#
loop_
_entity_poly.entity_id
_entity_poly.type
_entity_poly.pdbx_seq_one_letter_code
_entity_poly.pdbx_strand_id
1 'polypeptide(L)'
;MATDHQTESPRDRKEPLQHPDPQDSGSDSDDDEFHDARFPAEEEARLLQESQEIKKEANLLFTAACYDQAISTYDRALSSCPNYLDYDVAVLRSNIAACYLKLEDWKAAIDSATASLDRLEKIVPMNEAKDKPSEGTGSSDSAAATKENTDVVELSAEDAEAEEKQLAQLKELDTQRTNVLRIRAKSLMRRAKARSNLGGWANLQGAMEDYQVLNSMETLPADEKRIVQRALRELPPRVNEAKDKEVGEMMSKMKELGNGFLKPFGLSTDNFKFVQDPNTGGYSMNFQS
;
A
#
# COMPACT_ATOMS: atom_id res chain seq x y z
N MET A 1 -44.05 58.24 37.32
CA MET A 1 -43.10 59.38 37.37
C MET A 1 -41.93 58.99 36.48
N ALA A 2 -42.00 59.13 35.16
CA ALA A 2 -42.00 60.35 34.34
C ALA A 2 -40.62 61.05 34.33
N THR A 3 -39.95 60.95 33.17
CA THR A 3 -39.10 61.92 32.41
C THR A 3 -38.04 61.10 31.65
N ASP A 4 -38.19 60.74 30.37
CA ASP A 4 -38.26 61.55 29.15
C ASP A 4 -37.03 62.46 28.95
N HIS A 5 -36.16 62.10 27.99
CA HIS A 5 -35.29 63.01 27.24
C HIS A 5 -34.94 62.39 25.88
N GLN A 6 -35.72 62.80 24.86
CA GLN A 6 -35.35 62.79 23.45
C GLN A 6 -34.53 64.04 23.13
N THR A 7 -33.44 63.90 22.38
CA THR A 7 -32.95 64.96 21.47
C THR A 7 -32.22 64.36 20.26
N GLU A 8 -32.93 64.44 19.14
CA GLU A 8 -32.61 64.60 17.72
C GLU A 8 -31.16 64.52 17.15
N SER A 9 -31.13 63.95 15.94
CA SER A 9 -30.07 63.95 14.92
C SER A 9 -29.93 65.32 14.21
N PRO A 10 -28.79 65.60 13.55
CA PRO A 10 -28.88 65.88 12.10
C PRO A 10 -27.72 65.37 11.22
N ARG A 11 -28.11 64.67 10.15
CA ARG A 11 -27.76 64.80 8.71
C ARG A 11 -26.30 64.95 8.23
N ASP A 12 -25.96 64.02 7.34
CA ASP A 12 -25.32 64.18 6.01
C ASP A 12 -24.06 65.05 5.85
N ARG A 13 -22.93 64.36 5.61
CA ARG A 13 -22.05 64.73 4.48
C ARG A 13 -21.33 63.49 3.94
N LYS A 14 -21.82 62.97 2.81
CA LYS A 14 -21.09 62.03 1.94
C LYS A 14 -19.99 62.81 1.21
N GLU A 15 -18.74 62.37 1.30
CA GLU A 15 -17.69 62.80 0.39
C GLU A 15 -17.68 61.91 -0.88
N PRO A 16 -17.49 62.48 -2.08
CA PRO A 16 -17.45 61.71 -3.32
C PRO A 16 -16.04 61.24 -3.71
N LEU A 17 -16.02 60.07 -4.34
CA LEU A 17 -14.93 59.36 -4.99
C LEU A 17 -14.05 60.23 -5.91
N GLN A 18 -12.74 60.00 -5.88
CA GLN A 18 -11.83 60.22 -7.01
C GLN A 18 -11.10 58.92 -7.35
N HIS A 19 -11.43 58.37 -8.52
CA HIS A 19 -10.64 57.37 -9.23
C HIS A 19 -9.43 58.03 -9.89
N PRO A 20 -8.34 57.26 -10.05
CA PRO A 20 -7.66 57.22 -11.33
C PRO A 20 -7.48 55.75 -11.80
N ASP A 21 -8.04 55.43 -12.97
CA ASP A 21 -7.67 54.26 -13.79
C ASP A 21 -6.63 54.70 -14.86
N PRO A 22 -6.06 53.82 -15.71
CA PRO A 22 -5.24 52.64 -15.40
C PRO A 22 -3.97 52.61 -16.30
N GLN A 23 -2.87 51.98 -15.87
CA GLN A 23 -1.85 51.48 -16.81
C GLN A 23 -1.33 50.09 -16.39
N ASP A 24 -1.77 49.15 -17.21
CA ASP A 24 -1.31 47.78 -17.48
C ASP A 24 0.22 47.61 -17.51
N SER A 25 0.73 46.60 -16.81
CA SER A 25 1.73 45.67 -17.38
C SER A 25 1.89 44.43 -16.50
N GLY A 26 1.20 43.36 -16.89
CA GLY A 26 1.74 42.01 -17.03
C GLY A 26 2.39 41.31 -15.82
N SER A 27 1.68 40.36 -15.25
CA SER A 27 2.04 38.92 -15.33
C SER A 27 1.05 38.15 -14.47
N ASP A 28 -0.14 37.95 -15.04
CA ASP A 28 -1.10 36.97 -14.56
C ASP A 28 -0.53 35.59 -14.91
N SER A 29 0.22 35.02 -13.97
CA SER A 29 0.49 33.60 -13.92
C SER A 29 0.15 33.17 -12.52
N ASP A 30 -1.16 33.13 -12.26
CA ASP A 30 -1.75 32.24 -11.26
C ASP A 30 -1.35 30.79 -11.64
N ASP A 31 -0.07 30.45 -11.45
CA ASP A 31 0.26 29.11 -10.98
C ASP A 31 -0.12 29.10 -9.51
N ASP A 32 -1.41 28.92 -9.24
CA ASP A 32 -1.87 28.21 -8.05
C ASP A 32 -1.35 26.77 -8.15
N GLU A 33 -0.01 26.64 -8.10
CA GLU A 33 0.68 25.40 -7.83
C GLU A 33 0.31 25.09 -6.38
N PHE A 34 -0.77 24.31 -6.22
CA PHE A 34 -1.24 23.80 -4.95
C PHE A 34 -0.10 23.01 -4.31
N HIS A 35 0.80 23.71 -3.60
CA HIS A 35 1.85 23.09 -2.84
C HIS A 35 1.16 22.17 -1.85
N ASP A 36 1.36 20.86 -2.01
CA ASP A 36 1.04 19.89 -0.96
C ASP A 36 1.44 20.53 0.37
N ALA A 37 0.45 20.79 1.24
CA ALA A 37 0.65 21.57 2.45
C ALA A 37 1.61 20.84 3.39
N ARG A 38 2.91 21.04 3.18
CA ARG A 38 4.00 20.52 3.99
C ARG A 38 4.29 21.49 5.11
N PHE A 39 4.65 20.95 6.27
CA PHE A 39 5.11 21.78 7.36
C PHE A 39 6.47 22.41 6.99
N PRO A 40 6.79 23.61 7.52
CA PRO A 40 8.14 24.11 7.49
C PRO A 40 9.12 23.10 8.07
N ALA A 41 10.35 23.03 7.56
CA ALA A 41 11.33 22.00 7.92
C ALA A 41 11.55 21.86 9.44
N GLU A 42 11.53 22.98 10.18
CA GLU A 42 11.67 22.98 11.64
C GLU A 42 10.46 22.35 12.35
N GLU A 43 9.25 22.66 11.91
CA GLU A 43 8.02 22.08 12.47
C GLU A 43 7.86 20.61 12.09
N GLU A 44 8.19 20.25 10.85
CA GLU A 44 8.24 18.85 10.39
C GLU A 44 9.21 18.03 11.25
N ALA A 45 10.43 18.54 11.47
CA ALA A 45 11.43 17.87 12.30
C ALA A 45 10.95 17.70 13.75
N ARG A 46 10.28 18.71 14.32
CA ARG A 46 9.69 18.64 15.67
C ARG A 46 8.60 17.56 15.75
N LEU A 47 7.67 17.55 14.80
CA LEU A 47 6.57 16.57 14.74
C LEU A 47 7.10 15.14 14.54
N LEU A 48 8.11 14.99 13.67
CA LEU A 48 8.78 13.71 13.47
C LEU A 48 9.49 13.27 14.75
N GLN A 49 10.23 14.16 15.42
CA GLN A 49 10.88 13.83 16.69
C GLN A 49 9.88 13.38 17.74
N GLU A 50 8.77 14.10 17.91
CA GLU A 50 7.69 13.72 18.82
C GLU A 50 7.15 12.32 18.50
N SER A 51 6.83 12.05 17.22
CA SER A 51 6.42 10.71 16.76
C SER A 51 7.46 9.63 17.08
N GLN A 52 8.75 9.91 16.91
CA GLN A 52 9.84 8.97 17.22
C GLN A 52 9.96 8.69 18.73
N GLU A 53 9.73 9.68 19.59
CA GLU A 53 9.72 9.51 21.04
C GLU A 53 8.55 8.64 21.50
N ILE A 54 7.35 8.90 20.97
CA ILE A 54 6.17 8.08 21.22
C ILE A 54 6.37 6.65 20.72
N LYS A 55 6.99 6.47 19.54
CA LYS A 55 7.36 5.15 19.02
C LYS A 55 8.29 4.38 19.96
N LYS A 56 9.24 5.06 20.62
CA LYS A 56 10.14 4.42 21.60
C LYS A 56 9.35 3.91 22.81
N GLU A 57 8.41 4.71 23.32
CA GLU A 57 7.49 4.29 24.39
C GLU A 57 6.66 3.06 23.97
N ALA A 58 6.09 3.08 22.76
CA ALA A 58 5.34 1.96 22.21
C ALA A 58 6.22 0.69 22.07
N ASN A 59 7.48 0.82 21.65
CA ASN A 59 8.42 -0.30 21.61
C ASN A 59 8.67 -0.91 22.99
N LEU A 60 8.75 -0.08 24.06
CA LEU A 60 8.87 -0.59 25.43
C LEU A 60 7.64 -1.39 25.84
N LEU A 61 6.43 -0.88 25.55
CA LEU A 61 5.18 -1.59 25.79
C LEU A 61 5.11 -2.91 24.99
N PHE A 62 5.57 -2.90 23.74
CA PHE A 62 5.68 -4.11 22.91
C PHE A 62 6.60 -5.15 23.54
N THR A 63 7.78 -4.74 24.04
CA THR A 63 8.69 -5.66 24.73
C THR A 63 8.15 -6.17 26.07
N ALA A 64 7.30 -5.37 26.74
CA ALA A 64 6.57 -5.77 27.94
C ALA A 64 5.33 -6.65 27.65
N ALA A 65 5.09 -7.00 26.38
CA ALA A 65 3.93 -7.75 25.91
C ALA A 65 2.56 -7.09 26.18
N CYS A 66 2.54 -5.78 26.44
CA CYS A 66 1.32 -4.98 26.57
C CYS A 66 0.85 -4.50 25.18
N TYR A 67 0.44 -5.43 24.32
CA TYR A 67 0.23 -5.15 22.90
C TYR A 67 -0.89 -4.15 22.61
N ASP A 68 -2.03 -4.20 23.33
CA ASP A 68 -3.12 -3.24 23.14
C ASP A 68 -2.71 -1.79 23.47
N GLN A 69 -1.92 -1.63 24.54
CA GLN A 69 -1.35 -0.34 24.91
C GLN A 69 -0.29 0.10 23.89
N ALA A 70 0.55 -0.83 23.43
CA ALA A 70 1.53 -0.54 22.39
C ALA A 70 0.87 -0.07 21.10
N ILE A 71 -0.22 -0.69 20.66
CA ILE A 71 -1.01 -0.27 19.50
C ILE A 71 -1.53 1.15 19.71
N SER A 72 -2.19 1.40 20.84
CA SER A 72 -2.72 2.73 21.17
C SER A 72 -1.63 3.82 21.14
N THR A 73 -0.44 3.49 21.65
CA THR A 73 0.72 4.41 21.63
C THR A 73 1.30 4.57 20.22
N TYR A 74 1.34 3.52 19.39
CA TYR A 74 1.73 3.68 17.98
C TYR A 74 0.73 4.51 17.17
N ASP A 75 -0.57 4.39 17.44
CA ASP A 75 -1.60 5.23 16.79
C ASP A 75 -1.44 6.70 17.18
N ARG A 76 -1.03 6.98 18.43
CA ARG A 76 -0.64 8.32 18.88
C ARG A 76 0.60 8.84 18.13
N ALA A 77 1.60 7.99 17.90
CA ALA A 77 2.75 8.35 17.07
C ALA A 77 2.34 8.64 15.62
N LEU A 78 1.45 7.84 15.03
CA LEU A 78 0.90 8.07 13.69
C LEU A 78 0.16 9.41 13.59
N SER A 79 -0.57 9.77 14.64
CA SER A 79 -1.32 11.04 14.69
C SER A 79 -0.38 12.26 14.76
N SER A 80 0.82 12.08 15.30
CA SER A 80 1.84 13.14 15.42
C SER A 80 2.76 13.20 14.17
N CYS A 81 2.81 12.12 13.39
CA CYS A 81 3.64 12.02 12.19
C CYS A 81 2.96 12.68 10.99
N PRO A 82 3.61 13.63 10.28
CA PRO A 82 3.10 14.13 9.01
C PRO A 82 2.84 12.99 8.02
N ASN A 83 1.64 12.96 7.44
CA ASN A 83 1.14 11.80 6.69
C ASN A 83 1.86 11.56 5.35
N TYR A 84 2.57 12.58 4.83
CA TYR A 84 3.37 12.48 3.61
C TYR A 84 4.76 11.88 3.86
N LEU A 85 5.17 11.67 5.12
CA LEU A 85 6.39 10.95 5.47
C LEU A 85 6.16 9.43 5.36
N ASP A 86 6.10 8.94 4.13
CA ASP A 86 5.68 7.56 3.83
C ASP A 86 6.54 6.52 4.56
N TYR A 87 7.86 6.74 4.71
CA TYR A 87 8.76 5.79 5.38
C TYR A 87 8.41 5.64 6.87
N ASP A 88 8.26 6.75 7.58
CA ASP A 88 7.98 6.74 9.02
C ASP A 88 6.58 6.18 9.31
N VAL A 89 5.59 6.56 8.50
CA VAL A 89 4.25 5.98 8.55
C VAL A 89 4.30 4.47 8.30
N ALA A 90 5.09 4.01 7.31
CA ALA A 90 5.25 2.59 7.02
C ALA A 90 5.86 1.82 8.20
N VAL A 91 6.88 2.38 8.86
CA VAL A 91 7.52 1.77 10.04
C VAL A 91 6.52 1.59 11.18
N LEU A 92 5.75 2.63 11.49
CA LEU A 92 4.74 2.60 12.56
C LEU A 92 3.67 1.54 12.28
N ARG A 93 3.11 1.54 11.07
CA ARG A 93 2.12 0.52 10.64
C ARG A 93 2.69 -0.90 10.68
N SER A 94 3.94 -1.07 10.24
CA SER A 94 4.60 -2.38 10.30
C SER A 94 4.72 -2.89 11.74
N ASN A 95 4.99 -2.01 12.71
CA ASN A 95 5.05 -2.37 14.14
C ASN A 95 3.67 -2.66 14.74
N ILE A 96 2.64 -1.89 14.37
CA ILE A 96 1.25 -2.18 14.73
C ILE A 96 0.85 -3.58 14.24
N ALA A 97 1.18 -3.93 12.98
CA ALA A 97 0.93 -5.28 12.46
C ALA A 97 1.64 -6.37 13.28
N ALA A 98 2.83 -6.09 13.83
CA ALA A 98 3.51 -7.00 14.73
C ALA A 98 2.77 -7.21 16.06
N CYS A 99 2.12 -6.17 16.59
CA CYS A 99 1.28 -6.26 17.78
C CYS A 99 0.05 -7.12 17.51
N TYR A 100 -0.66 -6.88 16.40
CA TYR A 100 -1.83 -7.68 16.03
C TYR A 100 -1.49 -9.15 15.79
N LEU A 101 -0.31 -9.46 15.24
CA LEU A 101 0.17 -10.84 15.15
C LEU A 101 0.37 -11.52 16.52
N LYS A 102 0.70 -10.75 17.55
CA LYS A 102 0.87 -11.28 18.91
C LYS A 102 -0.47 -11.46 19.62
N LEU A 103 -1.46 -10.65 19.26
CA LEU A 103 -2.85 -10.77 19.70
C LEU A 103 -3.67 -11.79 18.89
N GLU A 104 -3.07 -12.38 17.85
CA GLU A 104 -3.74 -13.29 16.92
C GLU A 104 -4.94 -12.66 16.19
N ASP A 105 -5.00 -11.32 16.14
CA ASP A 105 -5.94 -10.60 15.28
C ASP A 105 -5.38 -10.55 13.86
N TRP A 106 -5.63 -11.64 13.13
CA TRP A 106 -5.10 -11.82 11.79
C TRP A 106 -5.59 -10.77 10.79
N LYS A 107 -6.84 -10.30 10.94
CA LYS A 107 -7.40 -9.32 10.00
C LYS A 107 -6.74 -7.96 10.19
N ALA A 108 -6.70 -7.46 11.42
CA ALA A 108 -6.04 -6.20 11.73
C ALA A 108 -4.53 -6.22 11.40
N ALA A 109 -3.87 -7.38 11.57
CA ALA A 109 -2.49 -7.57 11.14
C ALA A 109 -2.32 -7.46 9.62
N ILE A 110 -3.22 -8.04 8.82
CA ILE A 110 -3.21 -7.96 7.36
C ILE A 110 -3.42 -6.51 6.90
N ASP A 111 -4.40 -5.82 7.47
CA ASP A 111 -4.75 -4.46 7.09
C ASP A 111 -3.60 -3.50 7.40
N SER A 112 -3.03 -3.60 8.61
CA SER A 112 -1.91 -2.75 9.02
C SER A 112 -0.63 -3.04 8.22
N ALA A 113 -0.33 -4.31 7.94
CA ALA A 113 0.81 -4.68 7.09
C ALA A 113 0.63 -4.24 5.63
N THR A 114 -0.59 -4.30 5.10
CA THR A 114 -0.91 -3.80 3.75
C THR A 114 -0.74 -2.29 3.67
N ALA A 115 -1.31 -1.54 4.62
CA ALA A 115 -1.13 -0.10 4.69
C ALA A 115 0.34 0.32 4.86
N SER A 116 1.19 -0.52 5.48
CA SER A 116 2.64 -0.32 5.50
C SER A 116 3.26 -0.51 4.11
N LEU A 117 2.89 -1.58 3.40
CA LEU A 117 3.42 -1.88 2.06
C LEU A 117 3.01 -0.82 1.03
N ASP A 118 1.78 -0.34 1.08
CA ASP A 118 1.27 0.71 0.17
C ASP A 118 2.09 2.00 0.30
N ARG A 119 2.57 2.30 1.50
CA ARG A 119 3.46 3.44 1.76
C ARG A 119 4.85 3.22 1.18
N LEU A 120 5.42 2.03 1.37
CA LEU A 120 6.74 1.71 0.84
C LEU A 120 6.75 1.64 -0.69
N GLU A 121 5.64 1.22 -1.31
CA GLU A 121 5.51 1.19 -2.77
C GLU A 121 5.65 2.58 -3.40
N LYS A 122 5.20 3.63 -2.70
CA LYS A 122 5.39 5.02 -3.14
C LYS A 122 6.86 5.47 -3.12
N ILE A 123 7.69 4.85 -2.29
CA ILE A 123 9.10 5.24 -2.09
C ILE A 123 10.00 4.44 -3.04
N VAL A 124 9.82 3.12 -3.09
CA VAL A 124 10.62 2.21 -3.94
C VAL A 124 9.69 1.23 -4.63
N PRO A 125 9.13 1.53 -5.81
CA PRO A 125 8.20 0.65 -6.50
C PRO A 125 8.79 -0.75 -6.77
N MET A 126 7.96 -1.80 -6.70
CA MET A 126 8.42 -3.18 -6.90
C MET A 126 8.51 -3.58 -8.39
N ASN A 127 7.83 -2.84 -9.28
CA ASN A 127 7.67 -3.19 -10.71
C ASN A 127 8.90 -2.97 -11.60
N GLU A 128 10.01 -2.44 -11.07
CA GLU A 128 11.29 -2.38 -11.81
C GLU A 128 11.99 -3.75 -11.93
N ALA A 129 11.37 -4.84 -11.46
CA ALA A 129 11.94 -6.21 -11.46
C ALA A 129 11.17 -7.23 -12.32
N LYS A 130 10.34 -6.80 -13.27
CA LYS A 130 9.61 -7.70 -14.20
C LYS A 130 9.76 -7.31 -15.67
N ASP A 131 10.98 -7.19 -16.16
CA ASP A 131 11.23 -7.44 -17.59
C ASP A 131 11.43 -8.94 -17.80
N LYS A 132 10.37 -9.61 -18.27
CA LYS A 132 10.48 -10.91 -18.96
C LYS A 132 10.20 -10.69 -20.44
N PRO A 133 10.91 -11.41 -21.33
CA PRO A 133 10.88 -11.17 -22.77
C PRO A 133 9.55 -11.66 -23.36
N SER A 134 8.86 -10.76 -24.06
CA SER A 134 7.77 -11.10 -24.96
C SER A 134 8.35 -11.29 -26.37
N GLU A 135 8.27 -12.50 -26.90
CA GLU A 135 8.59 -12.79 -28.30
C GLU A 135 7.53 -12.23 -29.28
N GLY A 136 8.02 -11.54 -30.33
CA GLY A 136 7.41 -11.38 -31.67
C GLY A 136 6.26 -10.36 -31.81
N THR A 137 6.19 -9.44 -32.80
CA THR A 137 6.84 -9.36 -34.13
C THR A 137 6.62 -7.96 -34.73
N GLY A 138 7.64 -7.37 -35.40
CA GLY A 138 7.46 -6.50 -36.59
C GLY A 138 7.91 -5.02 -36.51
N SER A 139 9.07 -4.72 -37.14
CA SER A 139 9.62 -3.47 -37.75
C SER A 139 9.03 -2.09 -37.38
N SER A 140 9.79 -1.00 -37.16
CA SER A 140 11.05 -0.54 -37.79
C SER A 140 11.75 0.54 -36.95
N ASP A 141 13.09 0.53 -37.01
CA ASP A 141 14.06 1.63 -36.85
C ASP A 141 13.79 2.78 -35.87
N SER A 142 14.48 2.77 -34.73
CA SER A 142 15.63 3.67 -34.49
C SER A 142 16.39 3.22 -33.23
N ALA A 143 17.71 3.21 -33.32
CA ALA A 143 18.60 2.73 -32.27
C ALA A 143 18.79 3.75 -31.16
N ALA A 144 18.53 3.34 -29.91
CA ALA A 144 19.30 3.74 -28.73
C ALA A 144 19.03 2.72 -27.62
N ALA A 145 19.93 1.74 -27.53
CA ALA A 145 19.92 0.73 -26.49
C ALA A 145 20.22 1.38 -25.12
N THR A 146 19.30 1.26 -24.17
CA THR A 146 19.62 1.47 -22.75
C THR A 146 19.71 0.09 -22.11
N LYS A 147 20.95 -0.33 -21.84
CA LYS A 147 21.29 -1.57 -21.13
C LYS A 147 21.19 -1.31 -19.62
N GLU A 148 20.72 -2.33 -18.91
CA GLU A 148 21.07 -2.71 -17.53
C GLU A 148 21.48 -1.58 -16.58
N ASN A 149 20.58 -1.19 -15.67
CA ASN A 149 20.93 -0.32 -14.54
C ASN A 149 21.62 -1.10 -13.41
N THR A 150 22.78 -1.67 -13.73
CA THR A 150 23.95 -1.52 -12.85
C THR A 150 24.67 -0.25 -13.28
N ASP A 151 23.98 0.91 -13.22
CA ASP A 151 24.60 2.17 -13.58
C ASP A 151 25.78 2.38 -12.63
N VAL A 152 26.97 2.18 -13.16
CA VAL A 152 28.14 2.87 -12.62
C VAL A 152 27.84 4.33 -12.92
N VAL A 153 27.23 5.01 -11.96
CA VAL A 153 27.04 6.47 -12.04
C VAL A 153 28.44 7.05 -12.10
N GLU A 154 28.88 7.42 -13.30
CA GLU A 154 30.15 8.10 -13.50
C GLU A 154 30.08 9.43 -12.73
N LEU A 155 30.91 9.56 -11.69
CA LEU A 155 31.08 10.81 -10.95
C LEU A 155 31.55 11.86 -11.96
N SER A 156 30.61 12.66 -12.46
CA SER A 156 30.85 13.64 -13.52
C SER A 156 31.39 14.97 -12.97
N ALA A 157 31.91 14.95 -11.74
CA ALA A 157 32.32 16.14 -11.02
C ALA A 157 33.70 16.61 -11.49
N GLU A 158 33.80 17.90 -11.77
CA GLU A 158 35.02 18.53 -12.31
C GLU A 158 36.12 18.66 -11.23
N ASP A 159 35.76 18.57 -9.94
CA ASP A 159 36.64 18.70 -8.78
C ASP A 159 36.32 17.69 -7.65
N ALA A 160 37.34 17.31 -6.87
CA ALA A 160 37.25 16.27 -5.83
C ALA A 160 36.19 16.53 -4.73
N GLU A 161 35.88 17.79 -4.41
CA GLU A 161 34.84 18.13 -3.42
C GLU A 161 33.42 17.82 -3.94
N ALA A 162 33.20 18.01 -5.24
CA ALA A 162 31.91 17.70 -5.87
C ALA A 162 31.73 16.18 -6.01
N GLU A 163 32.80 15.43 -6.30
CA GLU A 163 32.79 13.96 -6.28
C GLU A 163 32.43 13.42 -4.88
N GLU A 164 32.99 13.99 -3.82
CA GLU A 164 32.69 13.57 -2.44
C GLU A 164 31.22 13.82 -2.07
N LYS A 165 30.66 14.97 -2.45
CA LYS A 165 29.23 15.28 -2.25
C LYS A 165 28.32 14.33 -3.01
N GLN A 166 28.64 14.03 -4.27
CA GLN A 166 27.90 13.06 -5.09
C GLN A 166 27.96 11.66 -4.48
N LEU A 167 29.13 11.21 -4.04
CA LEU A 167 29.30 9.92 -3.38
C LEU A 167 28.53 9.83 -2.06
N ALA A 168 28.51 10.92 -1.27
CA ALA A 168 27.74 10.98 -0.04
C ALA A 168 26.23 10.88 -0.30
N GLN A 169 25.72 11.58 -1.33
CA GLN A 169 24.32 11.51 -1.72
C GLN A 169 23.92 10.11 -2.21
N LEU A 170 24.76 9.45 -3.02
CA LEU A 170 24.52 8.08 -3.47
C LEU A 170 24.46 7.10 -2.28
N LYS A 171 25.39 7.20 -1.34
CA LYS A 171 25.39 6.36 -0.13
C LYS A 171 24.14 6.57 0.74
N GLU A 172 23.66 7.80 0.83
CA GLU A 172 22.43 8.10 1.56
C GLU A 172 21.21 7.47 0.87
N LEU A 173 21.10 7.58 -0.45
CA LEU A 173 20.04 6.93 -1.23
C LEU A 173 20.06 5.41 -1.10
N ASP A 174 21.24 4.78 -1.18
CA ASP A 174 21.40 3.34 -0.97
C ASP A 174 20.99 2.89 0.43
N THR A 175 21.32 3.71 1.44
CA THR A 175 20.93 3.47 2.83
C THR A 175 19.41 3.57 2.99
N GLN A 176 18.79 4.59 2.41
CA GLN A 176 17.34 4.75 2.40
C GLN A 176 16.64 3.59 1.70
N ARG A 177 17.11 3.20 0.51
CA ARG A 177 16.60 2.05 -0.24
C ARG A 177 16.71 0.76 0.57
N THR A 178 17.86 0.53 1.20
CA THR A 178 18.07 -0.64 2.07
C THR A 178 17.12 -0.65 3.28
N ASN A 179 16.92 0.50 3.90
CA ASN A 179 15.98 0.65 5.01
C ASN A 179 14.54 0.37 4.59
N VAL A 180 14.10 0.90 3.44
CA VAL A 180 12.79 0.63 2.84
C VAL A 180 12.61 -0.86 2.58
N LEU A 181 13.58 -1.52 1.94
CA LEU A 181 13.53 -2.96 1.66
C LEU A 181 13.45 -3.80 2.95
N ARG A 182 14.15 -3.40 4.01
CA ARG A 182 14.08 -4.07 5.32
C ARG A 182 12.67 -3.98 5.92
N ILE A 183 12.04 -2.81 5.89
CA ILE A 183 10.67 -2.67 6.40
C ILE A 183 9.68 -3.42 5.50
N ARG A 184 9.90 -3.42 4.18
CA ARG A 184 9.08 -4.20 3.24
C ARG A 184 9.13 -5.69 3.55
N ALA A 185 10.32 -6.25 3.75
CA ALA A 185 10.49 -7.65 4.12
C ALA A 185 9.72 -7.98 5.41
N LYS A 186 9.84 -7.13 6.45
CA LYS A 186 9.08 -7.30 7.70
C LYS A 186 7.57 -7.26 7.47
N SER A 187 7.07 -6.27 6.72
CA SER A 187 5.64 -6.13 6.45
C SER A 187 5.08 -7.30 5.64
N LEU A 188 5.81 -7.79 4.62
CA LEU A 188 5.44 -8.99 3.87
C LEU A 188 5.42 -10.24 4.75
N MET A 189 6.44 -10.45 5.58
CA MET A 189 6.48 -11.60 6.50
C MET A 189 5.31 -11.57 7.46
N ARG A 190 4.97 -10.38 7.98
CA ARG A 190 3.86 -10.17 8.90
C ARG A 190 2.52 -10.48 8.22
N ARG A 191 2.29 -9.94 7.02
CA ARG A 191 1.08 -10.17 6.23
C ARG A 191 0.93 -11.64 5.84
N ALA A 192 2.00 -12.26 5.34
CA ALA A 192 2.02 -13.66 4.94
C ALA A 192 1.68 -14.59 6.11
N LYS A 193 2.25 -14.31 7.30
CA LYS A 193 1.95 -15.05 8.52
C LYS A 193 0.49 -14.90 8.92
N ALA A 194 -0.05 -13.67 8.94
CA ALA A 194 -1.44 -13.43 9.30
C ALA A 194 -2.40 -14.12 8.31
N ARG A 195 -2.18 -13.97 7.00
CA ARG A 195 -2.94 -14.64 5.94
C ARG A 195 -2.93 -16.16 6.06
N SER A 196 -1.76 -16.74 6.36
CA SER A 196 -1.61 -18.19 6.55
C SER A 196 -2.40 -18.75 7.73
N ASN A 197 -2.60 -17.95 8.78
CA ASN A 197 -3.37 -18.32 9.96
C ASN A 197 -4.87 -18.04 9.79
N LEU A 198 -5.23 -16.92 9.13
CA LEU A 198 -6.62 -16.60 8.83
C LEU A 198 -7.26 -17.66 7.93
N GLY A 199 -6.49 -18.24 7.01
CA GLY A 199 -6.95 -19.33 6.15
C GLY A 199 -7.98 -18.89 5.12
N GLY A 200 -8.59 -19.86 4.46
CA GLY A 200 -9.41 -19.62 3.27
C GLY A 200 -8.57 -19.41 2.02
N TRP A 201 -9.14 -19.70 0.86
CA TRP A 201 -8.43 -19.78 -0.40
C TRP A 201 -7.72 -18.46 -0.74
N ALA A 202 -8.43 -17.33 -0.67
CA ALA A 202 -7.88 -16.02 -1.00
C ALA A 202 -6.69 -15.62 -0.10
N ASN A 203 -6.78 -15.87 1.22
CA ASN A 203 -5.68 -15.53 2.12
C ASN A 203 -4.49 -16.48 1.94
N LEU A 204 -4.71 -17.79 1.80
CA LEU A 204 -3.61 -18.74 1.60
C LEU A 204 -2.87 -18.47 0.30
N GLN A 205 -3.60 -18.12 -0.76
CA GLN A 205 -3.02 -17.68 -2.03
C GLN A 205 -2.21 -16.40 -1.86
N GLY A 206 -2.78 -15.37 -1.21
CA GLY A 206 -2.07 -14.12 -0.92
C GLY A 206 -0.84 -14.30 -0.01
N ALA A 207 -0.87 -15.26 0.91
CA ALA A 207 0.29 -15.61 1.74
C ALA A 207 1.42 -16.20 0.89
N MET A 208 1.09 -17.08 -0.05
CA MET A 208 2.06 -17.67 -0.97
C MET A 208 2.71 -16.59 -1.84
N GLU A 209 1.94 -15.63 -2.35
CA GLU A 209 2.44 -14.49 -3.12
C GLU A 209 3.41 -13.63 -2.30
N ASP A 210 3.04 -13.30 -1.05
CA ASP A 210 3.92 -12.54 -0.16
C ASP A 210 5.26 -13.27 0.09
N TYR A 211 5.21 -14.59 0.28
CA TYR A 211 6.42 -15.40 0.45
C TYR A 211 7.24 -15.55 -0.84
N GLN A 212 6.62 -15.57 -2.01
CA GLN A 212 7.34 -15.56 -3.29
C GLN A 212 8.12 -14.26 -3.47
N VAL A 213 7.49 -13.12 -3.16
CA VAL A 213 8.15 -11.81 -3.18
C VAL A 213 9.33 -11.79 -2.22
N LEU A 214 9.17 -12.29 -0.98
CA LEU A 214 10.27 -12.41 -0.02
C LEU A 214 11.41 -13.30 -0.52
N ASN A 215 11.11 -14.41 -1.19
CA ASN A 215 12.13 -15.31 -1.72
C ASN A 215 12.94 -14.69 -2.86
N SER A 216 12.38 -13.70 -3.58
CA SER A 216 13.11 -12.90 -4.58
C SER A 216 13.96 -11.78 -3.99
N MET A 217 13.84 -11.47 -2.68
CA MET A 217 14.66 -10.42 -2.07
C MET A 217 16.08 -10.92 -1.76
N GLU A 218 17.08 -10.17 -2.22
CA GLU A 218 18.49 -10.47 -1.97
C GLU A 218 18.92 -10.14 -0.54
N THR A 219 18.27 -9.15 0.09
CA THR A 219 18.64 -8.58 1.39
C THR A 219 18.08 -9.34 2.59
N LEU A 220 17.43 -10.49 2.38
CA LEU A 220 16.76 -11.24 3.44
C LEU A 220 17.75 -12.04 4.31
N PRO A 221 17.70 -11.92 5.65
CA PRO A 221 18.48 -12.75 6.57
C PRO A 221 18.31 -14.25 6.33
N ALA A 222 19.35 -15.05 6.60
CA ALA A 222 19.37 -16.48 6.29
C ALA A 222 18.32 -17.29 7.07
N ASP A 223 18.04 -16.90 8.31
CA ASP A 223 17.00 -17.45 9.16
C ASP A 223 15.60 -17.15 8.62
N GLU A 224 15.33 -15.91 8.22
CA GLU A 224 14.08 -15.52 7.57
C GLU A 224 13.90 -16.26 6.24
N LYS A 225 14.96 -16.39 5.43
CA LYS A 225 14.93 -17.12 4.16
C LYS A 225 14.53 -18.60 4.34
N ARG A 226 14.99 -19.26 5.40
CA ARG A 226 14.59 -20.64 5.72
C ARG A 226 13.11 -20.74 6.07
N ILE A 227 12.56 -19.75 6.77
CA ILE A 227 11.12 -19.69 7.11
C ILE A 227 10.31 -19.54 5.82
N VAL A 228 10.71 -18.64 4.93
CA VAL A 228 10.05 -18.41 3.64
C VAL A 228 10.05 -19.67 2.78
N GLN A 229 11.21 -20.33 2.62
CA GLN A 229 11.32 -21.55 1.83
C GLN A 229 10.47 -22.70 2.38
N ARG A 230 10.39 -22.81 3.71
CA ARG A 230 9.50 -23.79 4.36
C ARG A 230 8.04 -23.50 4.04
N ALA A 231 7.61 -22.25 4.21
CA ALA A 231 6.24 -21.84 3.93
C ALA A 231 5.85 -22.09 2.47
N LEU A 232 6.74 -21.82 1.52
CA LEU A 232 6.53 -22.09 0.09
C LEU A 232 6.41 -23.56 -0.26
N ARG A 233 6.92 -24.48 0.57
CA ARG A 233 6.71 -25.92 0.41
C ARG A 233 5.38 -26.38 1.00
N GLU A 234 4.92 -25.75 2.08
CA GLU A 234 3.76 -26.16 2.87
C GLU A 234 2.44 -25.52 2.40
N LEU A 235 2.48 -24.30 1.86
CA LEU A 235 1.29 -23.57 1.42
C LEU A 235 0.60 -24.12 0.16
N PRO A 236 1.31 -24.54 -0.91
CA PRO A 236 0.64 -25.00 -2.13
C PRO A 236 -0.42 -26.09 -1.93
N PRO A 237 -0.18 -27.18 -1.16
CA PRO A 237 -1.23 -28.17 -0.92
C PRO A 237 -2.42 -27.59 -0.14
N ARG A 238 -2.18 -26.71 0.84
CA ARG A 238 -3.25 -26.03 1.61
C ARG A 238 -4.09 -25.10 0.74
N VAL A 239 -3.47 -24.41 -0.21
CA VAL A 239 -4.16 -23.55 -1.19
C VAL A 239 -5.08 -24.40 -2.08
N ASN A 240 -4.58 -25.52 -2.61
CA ASN A 240 -5.37 -26.41 -3.46
C ASN A 240 -6.55 -27.01 -2.70
N GLU A 241 -6.32 -27.49 -1.47
CA GLU A 241 -7.38 -28.03 -0.62
C GLU A 241 -8.46 -26.96 -0.31
N ALA A 242 -8.06 -25.75 0.07
CA ALA A 242 -8.99 -24.66 0.33
C ALA A 242 -9.76 -24.24 -0.93
N LYS A 243 -9.10 -24.21 -2.09
CA LYS A 243 -9.71 -23.92 -3.38
C LYS A 243 -10.77 -24.95 -3.73
N ASP A 244 -10.44 -26.24 -3.69
CA ASP A 244 -11.37 -27.32 -4.06
C ASP A 244 -12.59 -27.32 -3.15
N LYS A 245 -12.38 -27.09 -1.84
CA LYS A 245 -13.45 -26.98 -0.85
C LYS A 245 -14.36 -25.78 -1.13
N GLU A 246 -13.82 -24.58 -1.25
CA GLU A 246 -14.62 -23.36 -1.44
C GLU A 246 -15.35 -23.35 -2.79
N VAL A 247 -14.69 -23.81 -3.86
CA VAL A 247 -15.32 -23.97 -5.18
C VAL A 247 -16.45 -25.01 -5.12
N GLY A 248 -16.24 -26.13 -4.42
CA GLY A 248 -17.28 -27.13 -4.19
C GLY A 248 -18.49 -26.57 -3.44
N GLU A 249 -18.27 -25.82 -2.37
CA GLU A 249 -19.34 -25.16 -1.60
C GLU A 249 -20.08 -24.10 -2.43
N MET A 250 -19.37 -23.32 -3.24
CA MET A 250 -19.98 -22.33 -4.14
C MET A 250 -20.83 -23.00 -5.22
N MET A 251 -20.34 -24.09 -5.81
CA MET A 251 -21.09 -24.87 -6.79
C MET A 251 -22.33 -25.50 -6.18
N SER A 252 -22.23 -26.04 -4.96
CA SER A 252 -23.39 -26.59 -4.24
C SER A 252 -24.46 -25.52 -3.99
N LYS A 253 -24.06 -24.35 -3.48
CA LYS A 253 -24.99 -23.22 -3.25
C LYS A 253 -25.62 -22.72 -4.56
N MET A 254 -24.86 -22.66 -5.65
CA MET A 254 -25.39 -22.28 -6.96
C MET A 254 -26.40 -23.30 -7.48
N LYS A 255 -26.16 -24.60 -7.28
CA LYS A 255 -27.12 -25.65 -7.60
C LYS A 255 -28.39 -25.56 -6.74
N GLU A 256 -28.26 -25.32 -5.44
CA GLU A 256 -29.40 -25.14 -4.54
C GLU A 256 -30.27 -23.95 -4.95
N LEU A 257 -29.66 -22.81 -5.27
CA LEU A 257 -30.38 -21.63 -5.79
C LEU A 257 -31.05 -21.92 -7.14
N GLY A 258 -30.33 -22.56 -8.07
CA GLY A 258 -30.89 -22.98 -9.36
C GLY A 258 -32.08 -23.94 -9.18
N ASN A 259 -31.96 -24.91 -8.29
CA ASN A 259 -33.02 -25.85 -7.96
C ASN A 259 -34.21 -25.15 -7.29
N GLY A 260 -33.99 -24.12 -6.48
CA GLY A 260 -35.07 -23.29 -5.92
C GLY A 260 -35.92 -22.63 -7.01
N PHE A 261 -35.27 -22.14 -8.07
CA PHE A 261 -35.97 -21.56 -9.23
C PHE A 261 -36.60 -22.61 -10.15
N LEU A 262 -35.95 -23.77 -10.31
CA LEU A 262 -36.37 -24.83 -11.25
C LEU A 262 -37.45 -25.75 -10.67
N LYS A 263 -37.54 -25.89 -9.33
CA LYS A 263 -38.47 -26.79 -8.66
C LYS A 263 -39.96 -26.52 -8.95
N PRO A 264 -40.45 -25.27 -9.03
CA PRO A 264 -41.83 -24.97 -9.47
C PRO A 264 -42.14 -25.45 -10.90
N PHE A 265 -41.13 -25.67 -11.73
CA PHE A 265 -41.25 -26.17 -13.09
C PHE A 265 -41.04 -27.69 -13.20
N GLY A 266 -40.85 -28.40 -12.08
CA GLY A 266 -40.54 -29.82 -12.07
C GLY A 266 -39.13 -30.16 -12.58
N LEU A 267 -38.22 -29.18 -12.58
CA LEU A 267 -36.86 -29.30 -13.11
C LEU A 267 -35.82 -29.27 -11.97
N SER A 268 -34.66 -29.88 -12.22
CA SER A 268 -33.45 -29.79 -11.37
C SER A 268 -32.24 -29.44 -12.23
N THR A 269 -31.26 -28.77 -11.64
CA THR A 269 -29.91 -28.57 -12.20
C THR A 269 -29.20 -29.90 -12.50
N ASP A 270 -29.60 -30.99 -11.85
CA ASP A 270 -29.09 -32.34 -12.14
C ASP A 270 -29.67 -32.94 -13.43
N ASN A 271 -30.80 -32.41 -13.92
CA ASN A 271 -31.41 -32.85 -15.18
C ASN A 271 -30.59 -32.37 -16.39
N PHE A 272 -29.67 -31.43 -16.21
CA PHE A 272 -28.84 -30.89 -17.28
C PHE A 272 -27.43 -31.48 -17.19
N LYS A 273 -27.10 -32.42 -18.08
CA LYS A 273 -25.76 -32.98 -18.21
C LYS A 273 -24.98 -32.28 -19.32
N PHE A 274 -23.81 -31.77 -18.97
CA PHE A 274 -22.85 -31.29 -19.96
C PHE A 274 -22.00 -32.46 -20.46
N VAL A 275 -22.00 -32.65 -21.78
CA VAL A 275 -21.15 -33.63 -22.48
C VAL A 275 -20.20 -32.85 -23.38
N GLN A 276 -18.91 -32.95 -23.11
CA GLN A 276 -17.87 -32.36 -23.94
C GLN A 276 -17.64 -33.23 -25.17
N ASP A 277 -17.68 -32.64 -26.37
CA ASP A 277 -17.34 -33.33 -27.61
C ASP A 277 -15.81 -33.41 -27.74
N PRO A 278 -15.22 -34.63 -27.72
CA PRO A 278 -13.77 -34.82 -27.74
C PRO A 278 -13.10 -34.36 -29.06
N ASN A 279 -13.85 -34.12 -30.14
CA ASN A 279 -13.27 -33.72 -31.43
C ASN A 279 -13.31 -32.20 -31.67
N THR A 280 -14.29 -31.50 -31.12
CA THR A 280 -14.50 -30.06 -31.36
C THR A 280 -14.18 -29.20 -30.14
N GLY A 281 -14.01 -29.82 -28.95
CA GLY A 281 -13.84 -29.12 -27.68
C GLY A 281 -15.10 -28.37 -27.21
N GLY A 282 -16.20 -28.44 -27.99
CA GLY A 282 -17.47 -27.82 -27.67
C GLY A 282 -18.22 -28.55 -26.57
N TYR A 283 -18.97 -27.80 -25.75
CA TYR A 283 -19.85 -28.35 -24.73
C TYR A 283 -21.27 -28.48 -25.28
N SER A 284 -21.84 -29.69 -25.26
CA SER A 284 -23.26 -29.93 -25.53
C SER A 284 -24.00 -30.14 -24.21
N MET A 285 -25.20 -29.57 -24.07
CA MET A 285 -26.02 -29.70 -22.87
C MET A 285 -27.20 -30.63 -23.18
N ASN A 286 -27.21 -31.81 -22.57
CA ASN A 286 -28.27 -32.81 -22.73
C ASN A 286 -29.19 -32.78 -21.52
N PHE A 287 -30.49 -32.75 -21.79
CA PHE A 287 -31.50 -32.84 -20.75
C PHE A 287 -31.90 -34.30 -20.52
N GLN A 288 -31.75 -34.78 -19.29
CA GLN A 288 -32.28 -36.07 -18.84
C GLN A 288 -33.47 -35.81 -17.92
N SER A 289 -34.65 -36.12 -18.42
CA SER A 289 -35.93 -36.09 -17.72
C SER A 289 -36.08 -37.27 -16.77
#